data_AF-A0A4V5ZXZ2-F1
#
_entry.id   AF-A0A4V5ZXZ2-F1
#
_cell.length_a   1.000
_cell.length_b   1.000
_cell.length_c   1.000
_cell.angle_alpha   90.00
_cell.angle_beta   90.00
_cell.angle_gamma   90.00
#
_symmetry.space_group_name_H-M   'P 1'
#
loop_
_entity.id
_entity.type
_entity.pdbx_description
1 polymer ?
#
loop_
_entity_poly.entity_id
_entity_poly.type
_entity_poly.pdbx_seq_one_letter_code
_entity_poly.pdbx_strand_id
1 'polypeptide(L)'
;MYSKTAVASTVGVVLGVTVASLMVNSYRSQRENKKKKKSRSKRKKVEETKFLLKDPNAKYDISLVEKKPLTTDTNLLRFKFPNSGEVLGCPTGKHVFLSAKVNEEMLTRPYSPISDPSVRGFVDFAVKIYKPNADFPQGGVFSQFLDSLNPGELFIFL
;
A
#
# COMPACT_ATOMS: atom_id res chain seq x y z
N MET A 1 0.47 -79.92 -29.81
CA MET A 1 -0.25 -79.44 -28.60
C MET A 1 0.37 -78.14 -28.08
N TYR A 2 0.21 -77.03 -28.80
CA TYR A 2 0.72 -75.69 -28.42
C TYR A 2 -0.28 -74.68 -28.98
N SER A 3 -1.25 -74.18 -28.20
CA SER A 3 -2.12 -73.12 -28.74
C SER A 3 -2.95 -72.34 -27.72
N LYS A 4 -3.28 -72.86 -26.54
CA LYS A 4 -4.20 -72.16 -25.62
C LYS A 4 -3.52 -71.34 -24.51
N THR A 5 -2.29 -71.71 -24.11
CA THR A 5 -1.54 -71.01 -23.04
C THR A 5 -0.82 -69.75 -23.55
N ALA A 6 -0.26 -69.79 -24.76
CA ALA A 6 0.48 -68.65 -25.34
C ALA A 6 -0.43 -67.45 -25.68
N VAL A 7 -1.69 -67.70 -26.05
CA VAL A 7 -2.68 -66.67 -26.35
C VAL A 7 -3.16 -65.96 -25.07
N ALA A 8 -3.25 -66.69 -23.95
CA ALA A 8 -3.62 -66.10 -22.66
C ALA A 8 -2.52 -65.16 -22.12
N SER A 9 -1.24 -65.52 -22.28
CA SER A 9 -0.12 -64.66 -21.85
C SER A 9 0.00 -63.38 -22.67
N THR A 10 -0.25 -63.42 -23.98
CA THR A 10 -0.15 -62.24 -24.84
C THR A 10 -1.27 -61.23 -24.58
N VAL A 11 -2.49 -61.70 -24.32
CA VAL A 11 -3.64 -60.83 -23.98
C VAL A 11 -3.40 -60.08 -22.65
N GLY A 12 -2.82 -60.74 -21.64
CA GLY A 12 -2.50 -60.11 -20.36
C GLY A 12 -1.45 -59.00 -20.47
N VAL A 13 -0.41 -59.21 -21.30
CA VAL A 13 0.63 -58.20 -21.54
C VAL A 13 0.08 -56.96 -22.26
N VAL A 14 -0.78 -57.15 -23.27
CA VAL A 14 -1.38 -56.04 -24.02
C VAL A 14 -2.33 -55.20 -23.16
N LEU A 15 -3.10 -55.82 -22.27
CA LEU A 15 -3.94 -55.10 -21.30
C LEU A 15 -3.12 -54.30 -20.30
N GLY A 16 -2.01 -54.86 -19.80
CA GLY A 16 -1.12 -54.14 -18.88
C GLY A 16 -0.52 -52.87 -19.49
N VAL A 17 -0.03 -52.96 -20.73
CA VAL A 17 0.61 -51.82 -21.43
C VAL A 17 -0.41 -50.72 -21.78
N THR A 18 -1.63 -51.09 -22.17
CA THR A 18 -2.69 -50.13 -22.52
C THR A 18 -3.18 -49.36 -21.29
N VAL A 19 -3.39 -50.04 -20.16
CA VAL A 19 -3.77 -49.39 -18.89
C VAL A 19 -2.68 -48.44 -18.38
N ALA A 20 -1.41 -48.87 -18.43
CA ALA A 20 -0.28 -48.01 -18.04
C ALA A 20 -0.17 -46.75 -18.92
N SER A 21 -0.35 -46.91 -20.24
CA SER A 21 -0.30 -45.80 -21.20
C SER A 21 -1.41 -44.76 -20.95
N LEU A 22 -2.63 -45.20 -20.62
CA LEU A 22 -3.74 -44.31 -20.26
C LEU A 22 -3.49 -43.56 -18.94
N MET A 23 -2.94 -44.24 -17.92
CA MET A 23 -2.55 -43.60 -16.67
C MET A 23 -1.46 -42.55 -16.88
N VAL A 24 -0.42 -42.84 -17.67
CA VAL A 24 0.65 -41.89 -17.96
C VAL A 24 0.11 -40.67 -18.72
N ASN A 25 -0.75 -40.89 -19.72
CA ASN A 25 -1.30 -39.78 -20.51
C ASN A 25 -2.26 -38.91 -19.70
N SER A 26 -3.14 -39.52 -18.89
CA SER A 26 -4.03 -38.79 -17.99
C SER A 26 -3.26 -38.02 -16.92
N TYR A 27 -2.20 -38.58 -16.35
CA TYR A 27 -1.33 -37.89 -15.39
C TYR A 27 -0.58 -36.71 -16.03
N ARG A 28 -0.05 -36.88 -17.25
CA ARG A 28 0.59 -35.81 -18.02
C ARG A 28 -0.38 -34.66 -18.30
N SER A 29 -1.61 -34.97 -18.72
CA SER A 29 -2.69 -34.01 -18.97
C SER A 29 -3.08 -33.23 -17.70
N GLN A 30 -3.20 -33.92 -16.56
CA GLN A 30 -3.48 -33.26 -15.28
C GLN A 30 -2.34 -32.33 -14.82
N ARG A 31 -1.09 -32.71 -15.07
CA ARG A 31 0.10 -31.90 -14.73
C ARG A 31 0.19 -30.63 -15.59
N GLU A 32 -0.15 -30.71 -16.87
CA GLU A 32 -0.22 -29.53 -17.74
C GLU A 32 -1.36 -28.59 -17.34
N ASN A 33 -2.53 -29.12 -16.99
CA ASN A 33 -3.66 -28.32 -16.50
C ASN A 33 -3.35 -27.62 -15.17
N LYS A 34 -2.63 -28.29 -14.24
CA LYS A 34 -2.13 -27.66 -13.01
C LYS A 34 -1.11 -26.55 -13.31
N LYS A 35 -0.18 -26.75 -14.25
CA LYS A 35 0.77 -25.71 -14.67
C LYS A 35 0.08 -24.52 -15.33
N LYS A 36 -0.89 -24.74 -16.22
CA LYS A 36 -1.71 -23.66 -16.84
C LYS A 36 -2.58 -22.92 -15.83
N LYS A 37 -3.19 -23.60 -14.85
CA LYS A 37 -3.93 -22.91 -13.75
C LYS A 37 -3.00 -22.07 -12.88
N LYS A 38 -1.81 -22.58 -12.55
CA LYS A 38 -0.80 -21.85 -11.76
C LYS A 38 -0.20 -20.65 -12.52
N SER A 39 -0.03 -20.73 -13.84
CA SER A 39 0.41 -19.60 -14.66
C SER A 39 -0.70 -18.56 -14.89
N ARG A 40 -1.97 -18.99 -15.02
CA ARG A 40 -3.12 -18.09 -15.19
C ARG A 40 -3.50 -17.35 -13.90
N SER A 41 -3.29 -17.96 -12.74
CA SER A 41 -3.42 -17.33 -11.42
C SER A 41 -2.36 -16.26 -11.15
N LYS A 42 -1.22 -16.26 -11.87
CA LYS A 42 -0.09 -15.36 -11.63
C LYS A 42 -0.10 -14.08 -12.48
N ARG A 43 -1.22 -13.74 -13.14
CA ARG A 43 -1.41 -12.46 -13.81
C ARG A 43 -2.03 -11.47 -12.81
N LYS A 44 -1.21 -10.97 -11.88
CA LYS A 44 -1.58 -9.82 -11.03
C LYS A 44 -1.93 -8.67 -11.99
N LYS A 45 -3.18 -8.21 -11.97
CA LYS A 45 -3.61 -6.98 -12.65
C LYS A 45 -2.75 -5.86 -12.07
N VAL A 46 -1.94 -5.19 -12.90
CA VAL A 46 -1.19 -4.00 -12.47
C VAL A 46 -2.24 -2.94 -12.17
N GLU A 47 -2.50 -2.72 -10.90
CA GLU A 47 -3.42 -1.68 -10.44
C GLU A 47 -2.71 -0.33 -10.65
N GLU A 48 -3.30 0.53 -11.46
CA GLU A 48 -2.77 1.85 -11.75
C GLU A 48 -2.60 2.63 -10.44
N THR A 49 -1.40 3.18 -10.22
CA THR A 49 -1.11 3.90 -8.98
C THR A 49 -1.74 5.28 -9.07
N LYS A 50 -2.74 5.52 -8.24
CA LYS A 50 -3.41 6.82 -8.14
C LYS A 50 -2.65 7.67 -7.13
N PHE A 51 -2.33 8.90 -7.51
CA PHE A 51 -1.66 9.87 -6.67
C PHE A 51 -2.67 10.86 -6.09
N LEU A 52 -2.48 11.27 -4.84
CA LEU A 52 -3.24 12.34 -4.22
C LEU A 52 -2.86 13.68 -4.86
N LEU A 53 -1.57 14.03 -4.82
CA LEU A 53 -1.02 15.26 -5.38
C LEU A 53 -0.94 15.14 -6.92
N LYS A 54 -1.97 15.66 -7.60
CA LYS A 54 -2.08 15.67 -9.07
C LYS A 54 -1.69 17.03 -9.65
N ASP A 55 -2.04 18.10 -8.96
CA ASP A 55 -1.78 19.48 -9.33
C ASP A 55 -1.05 20.18 -8.16
N PRO A 56 0.14 20.74 -8.37
CA PRO A 56 0.91 21.47 -7.35
C PRO A 56 0.20 22.70 -6.76
N ASN A 57 -0.87 23.19 -7.38
CA ASN A 57 -1.61 24.37 -6.89
C ASN A 57 -2.99 24.01 -6.32
N ALA A 58 -3.37 22.73 -6.36
CA ALA A 58 -4.66 22.28 -5.86
C ALA A 58 -4.63 22.06 -4.36
N LYS A 59 -5.76 22.35 -3.71
CA LYS A 59 -5.98 22.06 -2.29
C LYS A 59 -6.50 20.64 -2.13
N TYR A 60 -5.91 19.91 -1.20
CA TYR A 60 -6.31 18.55 -0.86
C TYR A 60 -6.75 18.49 0.60
N ASP A 61 -8.03 18.25 0.82
CA ASP A 61 -8.56 18.05 2.16
C ASP A 61 -8.17 16.65 2.65
N ILE A 62 -7.50 16.60 3.78
CA ILE A 62 -7.19 15.37 4.49
C ILE A 62 -7.61 15.52 5.95
N SER A 63 -7.57 14.45 6.73
CA SER A 63 -7.96 14.52 8.14
C SER A 63 -6.98 13.82 9.05
N LEU A 64 -6.71 14.43 10.20
CA LEU A 64 -5.88 13.82 11.22
C LEU A 64 -6.60 12.58 11.75
N VAL A 65 -5.95 11.41 11.72
CA VAL A 65 -6.52 10.17 12.28
C VAL A 65 -5.81 9.70 13.51
N GLU A 66 -4.53 10.02 13.63
CA GLU A 66 -3.70 9.56 14.73
C GLU A 66 -2.67 10.65 15.06
N LYS A 67 -2.52 10.92 16.35
CA LYS A 67 -1.46 11.75 16.91
C LYS A 67 -0.77 10.92 17.97
N LYS A 68 0.47 10.56 17.72
CA LYS A 68 1.27 9.69 18.60
C LYS A 68 2.49 10.45 19.13
N PRO A 69 2.69 10.53 20.45
CA PRO A 69 3.90 11.13 20.99
C PRO A 69 5.14 10.28 20.66
N LEU A 70 6.18 10.93 20.13
CA LEU A 70 7.50 10.32 19.89
C LEU A 70 8.50 10.72 21.00
N THR A 71 8.49 11.99 21.37
CA THR A 71 9.29 12.56 22.47
C THR A 71 8.43 13.56 23.27
N THR A 72 9.01 14.23 24.26
CA THR A 72 8.34 15.27 25.06
C THR A 72 7.82 16.45 24.23
N ASP A 73 8.43 16.71 23.08
CA ASP A 73 8.14 17.85 22.21
C ASP A 73 7.95 17.44 20.75
N THR A 74 7.85 16.16 20.41
CA THR A 74 7.70 15.71 19.03
C THR A 74 6.57 14.70 18.92
N ASN A 75 5.65 14.96 18.00
CA ASN A 75 4.51 14.11 17.71
C ASN A 75 4.57 13.59 16.28
N LEU A 76 4.19 12.33 16.09
CA LEU A 76 3.84 11.78 14.80
C LEU A 76 2.37 12.10 14.53
N LEU A 77 2.10 12.79 13.43
CA LEU A 77 0.77 13.12 12.95
C LEU A 77 0.49 12.32 11.68
N ARG A 78 -0.52 11.47 11.73
CA ARG A 78 -0.99 10.69 10.58
C ARG A 78 -2.26 11.30 10.04
N PHE A 79 -2.23 11.63 8.75
CA PHE A 79 -3.40 12.13 8.05
C PHE A 79 -3.89 11.11 7.04
N LYS A 80 -5.20 10.83 7.03
CA LYS A 80 -5.82 9.97 6.02
C LYS A 80 -6.18 10.76 4.77
N PHE A 81 -6.01 10.13 3.62
CA PHE A 81 -6.49 10.66 2.35
C PHE A 81 -8.00 10.45 2.21
N PRO A 82 -8.70 11.25 1.37
CA PRO A 82 -10.11 11.00 1.03
C PRO A 82 -10.31 9.61 0.41
N ASN A 83 -9.33 9.14 -0.36
CA ASN A 83 -9.34 7.84 -1.00
C ASN A 83 -8.20 6.96 -0.46
N SER A 84 -8.56 5.83 0.16
CA SER A 84 -7.60 4.89 0.75
C SER A 84 -6.70 4.19 -0.27
N GLY A 85 -7.05 4.21 -1.56
CA GLY A 85 -6.26 3.61 -2.63
C GLY A 85 -5.15 4.50 -3.19
N GLU A 86 -5.10 5.78 -2.81
CA GLU A 86 -4.12 6.75 -3.34
C GLU A 86 -2.81 6.75 -2.54
N VAL A 87 -1.70 7.06 -3.20
CA VAL A 87 -0.41 7.37 -2.54
C VAL A 87 -0.19 8.88 -2.57
N LEU A 88 0.65 9.45 -1.70
CA LEU A 88 0.85 10.90 -1.62
C LEU A 88 1.29 11.51 -2.96
N GLY A 89 2.30 10.92 -3.60
CA GLY A 89 2.85 11.43 -4.87
C GLY A 89 3.89 12.55 -4.72
N CYS A 90 4.39 12.82 -3.51
CA CYS A 90 5.51 13.72 -3.30
C CYS A 90 6.84 13.01 -3.67
N PRO A 91 7.62 13.50 -4.65
CA PRO A 91 8.90 12.89 -5.01
C PRO A 91 9.92 12.93 -3.87
N THR A 92 10.79 11.93 -3.77
CA THR A 92 11.87 11.90 -2.77
C THR A 92 12.74 13.16 -2.84
N GLY A 93 13.01 13.76 -1.68
CA GLY A 93 13.76 15.02 -1.58
C GLY A 93 12.91 16.28 -1.75
N LYS A 94 11.59 16.14 -1.94
CA LYS A 94 10.63 17.26 -1.93
C LYS A 94 9.85 17.32 -0.61
N HIS A 95 9.06 18.38 -0.48
CA HIS A 95 8.16 18.62 0.65
C HIS A 95 6.77 19.00 0.11
N VAL A 96 5.79 19.00 1.00
CA VAL A 96 4.43 19.52 0.74
C VAL A 96 4.19 20.76 1.58
N PHE A 97 3.21 21.59 1.21
CA PHE A 97 2.81 22.72 2.03
C PHE A 97 1.59 22.37 2.88
N LEU A 98 1.71 22.65 4.18
CA LEU A 98 0.61 22.55 5.12
C LEU A 98 0.04 23.95 5.34
N SER A 99 -1.27 24.10 5.15
CA SER A 99 -1.94 25.40 5.27
C SER A 99 -3.13 25.35 6.20
N ALA A 100 -3.21 26.31 7.12
CA ALA A 100 -4.34 26.45 8.03
C ALA A 100 -4.58 27.91 8.39
N LYS A 101 -5.84 28.23 8.69
CA LYS A 101 -6.21 29.53 9.25
C LYS A 101 -6.02 29.48 10.77
N VAL A 102 -5.04 30.22 11.28
CA VAL A 102 -4.68 30.29 12.69
C VAL A 102 -4.78 31.75 13.12
N ASN A 103 -5.56 32.06 14.16
CA ASN A 103 -5.77 33.44 14.63
C ASN A 103 -6.16 34.41 13.49
N GLU A 104 -7.09 33.98 12.63
CA GLU A 104 -7.58 34.72 11.46
C GLU A 104 -6.59 34.90 10.30
N GLU A 105 -5.32 34.52 10.48
CA GLU A 105 -4.30 34.57 9.45
C GLU A 105 -4.14 33.21 8.74
N MET A 106 -3.96 33.21 7.42
CA MET A 106 -3.63 32.00 6.67
C MET A 106 -2.13 31.73 6.78
N LEU A 107 -1.74 30.69 7.52
CA LEU A 107 -0.35 30.27 7.66
C LEU A 107 -0.06 29.06 6.78
N THR A 108 1.03 29.13 6.01
CA THR A 108 1.51 28.04 5.16
C THR A 108 2.95 27.70 5.52
N ARG A 109 3.25 26.42 5.76
CA ARG A 109 4.60 25.95 6.13
C ARG A 109 4.97 24.66 5.38
N PRO A 110 6.22 24.52 4.91
CA PRO A 110 6.68 23.31 4.25
C PRO A 110 6.94 22.19 5.27
N TYR A 111 6.52 20.97 4.95
CA TYR A 111 6.83 19.77 5.73
C TYR A 111 7.21 18.61 4.80
N SER A 112 8.22 17.86 5.20
CA SER A 112 8.62 16.63 4.50
C SER A 112 7.90 15.43 5.13
N PRO A 113 7.19 14.61 4.34
CA PRO A 113 6.58 13.39 4.83
C PRO A 113 7.67 12.39 5.25
N ILE A 114 7.39 11.61 6.29
CA ILE A 114 8.26 10.52 6.76
C ILE A 114 7.76 9.13 6.34
N SER A 115 6.53 9.06 5.84
CA SER A 115 5.94 7.83 5.32
C SER A 115 6.59 7.41 4.00
N ASP A 116 6.62 6.11 3.74
CA ASP A 116 7.11 5.55 2.48
C ASP A 116 6.30 6.08 1.27
N PRO A 117 6.93 6.47 0.15
CA PRO A 117 6.23 7.01 -1.03
C PRO A 117 5.21 6.05 -1.67
N SER A 118 5.32 4.75 -1.41
CA SER A 118 4.41 3.71 -1.91
C SER A 118 3.23 3.41 -1.00
N VAL A 119 3.21 3.99 0.22
CA VAL A 119 2.13 3.76 1.17
C VAL A 119 0.83 4.40 0.68
N ARG A 120 -0.29 3.68 0.89
CA ARG A 120 -1.60 4.09 0.41
C ARG A 120 -2.50 4.57 1.55
N GLY A 121 -3.30 5.58 1.26
CA GLY A 121 -4.40 6.04 2.10
C GLY A 121 -4.02 6.95 3.26
N PHE A 122 -2.73 7.16 3.52
CA PHE A 122 -2.28 8.08 4.56
C PHE A 122 -0.89 8.65 4.29
N VAL A 123 -0.55 9.66 5.07
CA VAL A 123 0.78 10.28 5.14
C VAL A 123 1.12 10.55 6.60
N ASP A 124 2.38 10.35 6.98
CA ASP A 124 2.90 10.63 8.32
C ASP A 124 3.87 11.81 8.30
N PHE A 125 3.77 12.67 9.32
CA PHE A 125 4.73 13.73 9.60
C PHE A 125 5.23 13.62 11.05
N ALA A 126 6.54 13.76 11.24
CA ALA A 126 7.10 14.04 12.57
C ALA A 126 7.18 15.56 12.75
N VAL A 127 6.45 16.09 13.73
CA VAL A 127 6.36 17.52 13.99
C VAL A 127 6.91 17.81 15.38
N LYS A 128 7.95 18.63 15.43
CA LYS A 128 8.46 19.20 16.69
C LYS A 128 7.60 20.39 17.11
N ILE A 129 7.12 20.36 18.33
CA ILE A 129 6.25 21.36 18.96
C ILE A 129 7.13 22.39 19.67
N TYR A 130 7.28 23.56 19.05
CA TYR A 130 8.00 24.68 19.65
C TYR A 130 7.11 25.39 20.67
N LYS A 131 7.26 25.04 21.95
CA LYS A 131 6.53 25.67 23.05
C LYS A 131 7.12 27.06 23.40
N PRO A 132 6.32 27.98 23.95
CA PRO A 132 6.81 29.24 24.49
C PRO A 132 7.97 29.08 25.46
N ASN A 133 8.95 29.98 25.37
CA ASN A 133 10.06 30.08 26.33
C ASN A 133 10.51 31.54 26.48
N ALA A 134 11.55 31.81 27.28
CA ALA A 134 12.01 33.17 27.56
C ALA A 134 12.46 33.94 26.30
N ASP A 135 13.13 33.27 25.36
CA ASP A 135 13.65 33.87 24.13
C ASP A 135 12.57 33.99 23.04
N PHE A 136 11.61 33.06 23.05
CA PHE A 136 10.49 32.97 22.11
C PHE A 136 9.15 32.85 22.88
N PRO A 137 8.61 33.96 23.41
CA PRO A 137 7.42 33.93 24.26
C PRO A 137 6.15 33.43 23.57
N GLN A 138 6.11 33.44 22.23
CA GLN A 138 4.98 32.93 21.46
C GLN A 138 5.17 31.48 21.00
N GLY A 139 6.38 30.92 21.12
CA GLY A 139 6.72 29.62 20.55
C GLY A 139 6.51 29.57 19.03
N GLY A 140 6.40 28.35 18.48
CA GLY A 140 6.05 28.13 17.08
C GLY A 140 4.54 28.09 16.90
N VAL A 141 3.98 29.14 16.29
CA VAL A 141 2.52 29.29 16.09
C VAL A 141 1.94 28.08 15.34
N PHE A 142 2.53 27.72 14.21
CA PHE A 142 2.00 26.63 13.38
C PHE A 142 2.21 25.24 14.00
N SER A 143 3.34 25.01 14.66
CA SER A 143 3.58 23.73 15.35
C SER A 143 2.62 23.51 16.52
N GLN A 144 2.32 24.57 17.28
CA GLN A 144 1.34 24.51 18.35
C GLN A 144 -0.09 24.34 17.81
N PHE A 145 -0.42 24.97 16.66
CA PHE A 145 -1.66 24.70 15.96
C PHE A 145 -1.81 23.22 15.60
N LEU A 146 -0.80 22.63 14.94
CA LEU A 146 -0.80 21.20 14.60
C LEU A 146 -0.93 20.29 15.84
N ASP A 147 -0.33 20.69 16.96
CA ASP A 147 -0.46 19.96 18.23
C ASP A 147 -1.87 20.04 18.82
N SER A 148 -2.59 21.14 18.59
CA SER A 148 -3.95 21.33 19.08
C SER A 148 -5.02 20.54 18.32
N LEU A 149 -4.72 20.08 17.10
CA LEU A 149 -5.65 19.34 16.25
C LEU A 149 -6.13 18.05 16.90
N ASN A 150 -7.44 17.81 16.87
CA ASN A 150 -8.01 16.54 17.33
C ASN A 150 -8.14 15.53 16.18
N PRO A 151 -8.02 14.22 16.44
CA PRO A 151 -8.36 13.20 15.46
C PRO A 151 -9.80 13.40 14.94
N GLY A 152 -9.96 13.38 13.62
CA GLY A 152 -11.21 13.67 12.91
C GLY A 152 -11.27 15.06 12.28
N GLU A 153 -10.43 16.01 12.71
CA GLU A 153 -10.42 17.36 12.14
C GLU A 153 -9.86 17.37 10.71
N LEU A 154 -10.50 18.16 9.86
CA LEU A 154 -10.09 18.39 8.47
C LEU A 154 -8.92 19.38 8.42
N PHE A 155 -8.00 19.10 7.51
CA PHE A 155 -6.77 19.83 7.32
C PHE A 155 -6.46 19.93 5.82
N ILE A 156 -5.93 21.07 5.37
CA ILE A 156 -5.74 21.35 3.94
C ILE A 156 -4.27 21.24 3.56
N PHE A 157 -3.98 20.44 2.54
CA PHE A 157 -2.67 20.34 1.87
C PHE A 157 -2.64 21.22 0.63
N LEU A 158 -1.49 21.84 0.37
CA LEU A 158 -1.12 22.56 -0.86
C LEU A 158 0.10 21.90 -1.50
#